data_AF-A0A349X5S3-F1
#
_entry.id   AF-A0A349X5S3-F1
#
_cell.length_a   1.000
_cell.length_b   1.000
_cell.length_c   1.000
_cell.angle_alpha   90.00
_cell.angle_beta   90.00
_cell.angle_gamma   90.00
#
_symmetry.space_group_name_H-M   'P 1'
#
loop_
_entity.id
_entity.type
_entity.pdbx_description
1 polymer ?
#
loop_
_entity_poly.entity_id
_entity_poly.type
_entity_poly.pdbx_seq_one_letter_code
_entity_poly.pdbx_strand_id
1 'polypeptide(L)'
;MAEKLPRYRPLGVSIASMPSIDYMTAAKMKARGFDQTAAALDKLSSFAFAKAGEYKVEEAQKFRYDNPVTAEQLQAAISSGRDIDEIVGDNYTIFGRASRATVGVQLRTELESQARSQMSAISAAIDSGMDLDVDQLRSQFEGMISGHSDLLAEVDPSEAYKYSAVVNTLAAPIYKNALVQEYKKKQDIAEFNTRSQFLELPNALAGIFTADAGGKVPDANGKDILESESTAKAFVISLANDAFNANNPDLANEIMKEGDKLIDDAKENALVRFGIDNPDKDITMGDFGDKTALWNSVDEKQKESVKERIRKEREKRQTKKGEEETASQKANAKLFNGHLDIIAGVSPLERGVDIETTIRNAYTTGRDSGLTTTQVKSQIESAQKQKQNPNTVSAATFEERVKDNDFPTLPALFAAAKDAGFTEDDVARWGWISKQGDALDVAIKADNEEAEALLQIQFGISSLKEVMQRAPVVAQAYMSHRFAVDDKHAELVQAWKDGGSSGPRPKKRDVALEQARVIAASEPATQITNLLVTLNANYALGNNDVWTQRNYKEINVNNLNVTDTKKNKINEVVQQISDAEQRLTAIRSGP
;
A
#
# COMPACT_ATOMS: atom_id res chain seq x y z
N MET A 1 102.43 -40.99 64.86
CA MET A 1 101.38 -40.04 64.44
C MET A 1 100.27 -40.06 65.49
N ALA A 2 99.94 -38.87 65.97
CA ALA A 2 98.69 -38.39 66.58
C ALA A 2 98.05 -39.17 67.76
N GLU A 3 98.15 -38.48 68.91
CA GLU A 3 97.28 -38.46 70.08
C GLU A 3 95.79 -38.82 69.85
N LYS A 4 95.20 -39.57 70.79
CA LYS A 4 94.15 -39.03 71.68
C LYS A 4 93.80 -40.03 72.80
N LEU A 5 94.36 -39.72 73.96
CA LEU A 5 93.81 -39.95 75.29
C LEU A 5 92.46 -39.20 75.44
N PRO A 6 91.69 -39.32 76.53
CA PRO A 6 91.41 -40.48 77.38
C PRO A 6 90.00 -40.44 78.05
N ARG A 7 89.77 -41.40 78.96
CA ARG A 7 89.37 -41.20 80.38
C ARG A 7 88.02 -41.72 80.87
N TYR A 8 88.17 -42.22 82.09
CA TYR A 8 87.26 -42.92 82.97
C TYR A 8 86.09 -42.06 83.46
N ARG A 9 84.99 -42.77 83.65
CA ARG A 9 83.86 -42.38 84.51
C ARG A 9 84.29 -42.28 85.97
N PRO A 10 83.69 -41.38 86.75
CA PRO A 10 83.44 -41.61 88.16
C PRO A 10 81.95 -41.84 88.40
N LEU A 11 81.64 -42.92 89.11
CA LEU A 11 80.37 -43.04 89.85
C LEU A 11 80.41 -42.06 91.02
N GLY A 12 79.50 -41.10 91.02
CA GLY A 12 79.17 -40.25 92.15
C GLY A 12 77.66 -40.21 92.29
N VAL A 13 77.16 -40.69 93.43
CA VAL A 13 75.76 -40.56 93.82
C VAL A 13 75.53 -39.13 94.31
N SER A 14 74.47 -38.46 93.82
CA SER A 14 73.97 -37.23 94.42
C SER A 14 72.44 -37.15 94.37
N ILE A 15 71.84 -37.18 95.55
CA ILE A 15 70.69 -36.43 96.11
C ILE A 15 69.48 -36.15 95.19
N ALA A 16 68.30 -36.55 95.69
CA ALA A 16 66.99 -36.26 95.12
C ALA A 16 66.78 -34.77 94.79
N SER A 17 66.57 -34.48 93.51
CA SER A 17 66.08 -33.19 93.04
C SER A 17 64.66 -32.97 93.54
N MET A 18 64.43 -31.89 94.28
CA MET A 18 63.08 -31.34 94.48
C MET A 18 62.38 -31.16 93.13
N PRO A 19 61.04 -31.27 93.05
CA PRO A 19 60.33 -31.03 91.81
C PRO A 19 60.56 -29.57 91.40
N SER A 20 61.37 -29.38 90.34
CA SER A 20 61.45 -28.09 89.67
C SER A 20 60.06 -27.81 89.12
N ILE A 21 59.39 -26.79 89.66
CA ILE A 21 58.18 -26.25 89.03
C ILE A 21 58.63 -25.77 87.65
N ASP A 22 58.27 -26.53 86.62
CA ASP A 22 58.59 -26.22 85.23
C ASP A 22 57.64 -25.11 84.77
N TYR A 23 58.01 -23.88 85.09
CA TYR A 23 57.29 -22.67 84.71
C TYR A 23 57.16 -22.54 83.19
N MET A 24 58.05 -23.15 82.40
CA MET A 24 57.98 -23.11 80.93
C MET A 24 56.94 -24.08 80.38
N THR A 25 56.83 -25.29 80.93
CA THR A 25 55.82 -26.26 80.49
C THR A 25 54.43 -25.89 80.99
N ALA A 26 54.32 -25.33 82.22
CA ALA A 26 53.08 -24.73 82.71
C ALA A 26 52.66 -23.49 81.89
N ALA A 27 53.61 -22.62 81.50
CA ALA A 27 53.32 -21.48 80.62
C ALA A 27 52.91 -21.90 79.20
N LYS A 28 53.54 -22.92 78.60
CA LYS A 28 53.15 -23.47 77.29
C LYS A 28 51.79 -24.16 77.31
N MET A 29 51.46 -24.88 78.37
CA MET A 29 50.15 -25.51 78.55
C MET A 29 49.06 -24.45 78.76
N LYS A 30 49.36 -23.38 79.51
CA LYS A 30 48.46 -22.24 79.68
C LYS A 30 48.25 -21.46 78.37
N ALA A 31 49.31 -21.29 77.56
CA ALA A 31 49.24 -20.71 76.22
C ALA A 31 48.38 -21.56 75.26
N ARG A 32 48.56 -22.88 75.23
CA ARG A 32 47.69 -23.79 74.43
C ARG A 32 46.21 -23.74 74.86
N GLY A 33 45.96 -23.57 76.17
CA GLY A 33 44.61 -23.34 76.69
C GLY A 33 44.03 -22.00 76.21
N PHE A 34 44.83 -20.93 76.16
CA PHE A 34 44.43 -19.65 75.58
C PHE A 34 44.18 -19.75 74.07
N ASP A 35 45.00 -20.48 73.32
CA ASP A 35 44.82 -20.69 71.87
C ASP A 35 43.55 -21.49 71.55
N GLN A 36 43.25 -22.53 72.33
CA GLN A 36 42.02 -23.31 72.19
C GLN A 36 40.77 -22.49 72.56
N THR A 37 40.89 -21.65 73.59
CA THR A 37 39.80 -20.75 74.00
C THR A 37 39.59 -19.65 72.95
N ALA A 38 40.65 -19.09 72.39
CA ALA A 38 40.58 -18.13 71.28
C ALA A 38 39.92 -18.76 70.04
N ALA A 39 40.32 -19.97 69.64
CA ALA A 39 39.70 -20.67 68.51
C ALA A 39 38.22 -21.04 68.74
N ALA A 40 37.82 -21.33 69.98
CA ALA A 40 36.43 -21.57 70.35
C ALA A 40 35.60 -20.27 70.34
N LEU A 41 36.19 -19.16 70.83
CA LEU A 41 35.58 -17.83 70.79
C LEU A 41 35.45 -17.33 69.35
N ASP A 42 36.44 -17.55 68.49
CA ASP A 42 36.38 -17.21 67.06
C ASP A 42 35.26 -17.97 66.35
N LYS A 43 35.08 -19.27 66.62
CA LYS A 43 33.97 -20.05 66.05
C LYS A 43 32.59 -19.60 66.56
N LEU A 44 32.47 -19.29 67.84
CA LEU A 44 31.23 -18.75 68.41
C LEU A 44 30.92 -17.37 67.85
N SER A 45 31.92 -16.51 67.71
CA SER A 45 31.82 -15.19 67.10
C SER A 45 31.42 -15.30 65.63
N SER A 46 32.04 -16.21 64.87
CA SER A 46 31.67 -16.52 63.48
C SER A 46 30.21 -16.98 63.36
N PHE A 47 29.77 -17.89 64.24
CA PHE A 47 28.39 -18.37 64.26
C PHE A 47 27.40 -17.27 64.65
N ALA A 48 27.73 -16.46 65.65
CA ALA A 48 26.89 -15.33 66.09
C ALA A 48 26.77 -14.27 64.99
N PHE A 49 27.87 -13.94 64.29
CA PHE A 49 27.83 -13.03 63.14
C PHE A 49 27.06 -13.62 61.96
N ALA A 50 27.17 -14.92 61.69
CA ALA A 50 26.37 -15.60 60.67
C ALA A 50 24.87 -15.54 60.99
N LYS A 51 24.48 -15.87 62.23
CA LYS A 51 23.08 -15.80 62.67
C LYS A 51 22.54 -14.38 62.68
N ALA A 52 23.31 -13.40 63.14
CA ALA A 52 22.94 -12.00 63.06
C ALA A 52 22.77 -11.54 61.60
N GLY A 53 23.61 -12.04 60.70
CA GLY A 53 23.48 -11.84 59.25
C GLY A 53 22.17 -12.39 58.69
N GLU A 54 21.81 -13.64 59.03
CA GLU A 54 20.53 -14.26 58.62
C GLU A 54 19.31 -13.44 59.08
N TYR A 55 19.29 -13.01 60.35
CA TYR A 55 18.21 -12.15 60.86
C TYR A 55 18.09 -10.82 60.09
N LYS A 56 19.21 -10.22 59.70
CA LYS A 56 19.22 -8.98 58.92
C LYS A 56 18.74 -9.17 57.48
N VAL A 57 18.97 -10.35 56.90
CA VAL A 57 18.39 -10.71 55.59
C VAL A 57 16.87 -10.85 55.70
N GLU A 58 16.37 -11.57 56.70
CA GLU A 58 14.92 -11.73 56.92
C GLU A 58 14.23 -10.39 57.21
N GLU A 59 14.85 -9.53 58.01
CA GLU A 59 14.34 -8.19 58.32
C GLU A 59 14.26 -7.32 57.06
N ALA A 60 15.28 -7.35 56.20
CA ALA A 60 15.29 -6.63 54.93
C ALA A 60 14.20 -7.12 53.97
N GLN A 61 14.01 -8.44 53.88
CA GLN A 61 12.97 -9.04 53.05
C GLN A 61 11.56 -8.66 53.55
N LYS A 62 11.32 -8.72 54.87
CA LYS A 62 10.05 -8.27 55.48
C LYS A 62 9.80 -6.80 55.23
N PHE A 63 10.82 -5.95 55.42
CA PHE A 63 10.70 -4.52 55.15
C PHE A 63 10.30 -4.24 53.70
N ARG A 64 10.88 -4.93 52.71
CA ARG A 64 10.53 -4.77 51.29
C ARG A 64 9.25 -5.45 50.86
N TYR A 65 8.81 -6.46 51.59
CA TYR A 65 7.47 -6.99 51.43
C TYR A 65 6.43 -5.96 51.88
N ASP A 66 6.64 -5.32 53.02
CA ASP A 66 5.75 -4.28 53.55
C ASP A 66 5.85 -2.95 52.79
N ASN A 67 6.99 -2.69 52.13
CA ASN A 67 7.30 -1.47 51.38
C ASN A 67 7.86 -1.80 49.98
N PRO A 68 7.01 -2.31 49.06
CA PRO A 68 7.44 -2.60 47.70
C PRO A 68 7.81 -1.32 46.95
N VAL A 69 8.84 -1.40 46.11
CA VAL A 69 9.24 -0.31 45.22
C VAL A 69 8.75 -0.64 43.81
N THR A 70 8.01 0.26 43.18
CA THR A 70 7.50 0.05 41.81
C THR A 70 8.49 0.54 40.75
N ALA A 71 8.34 0.03 39.53
CA ALA A 71 9.12 0.48 38.38
C ALA A 71 9.04 2.01 38.17
N GLU A 72 7.86 2.61 38.30
CA GLU A 72 7.68 4.06 38.10
C GLU A 72 8.38 4.87 39.18
N GLN A 73 8.38 4.39 40.42
CA GLN A 73 9.07 5.04 41.53
C GLN A 73 10.59 5.04 41.32
N LEU A 74 11.12 3.92 40.83
CA LEU A 74 12.53 3.79 40.45
C LEU A 74 12.88 4.72 39.27
N GLN A 75 12.09 4.70 38.20
CA GLN A 75 12.30 5.57 37.04
C GLN A 75 12.25 7.06 37.42
N ALA A 76 11.31 7.46 38.27
CA ALA A 76 11.18 8.82 38.76
C ALA A 76 12.38 9.25 39.63
N ALA A 77 12.92 8.32 40.42
CA ALA A 77 14.11 8.57 41.21
C ALA A 77 15.37 8.76 40.36
N ILE A 78 15.57 7.88 39.37
CA ILE A 78 16.67 7.98 38.40
C ILE A 78 16.58 9.30 37.65
N SER A 79 15.37 9.64 37.17
CA SER A 79 15.13 10.89 36.43
C SER A 79 15.33 12.15 37.28
N SER A 80 15.16 12.06 38.59
CA SER A 80 15.39 13.16 39.53
C SER A 80 16.82 13.22 40.07
N GLY A 81 17.71 12.32 39.61
CA GLY A 81 19.10 12.25 40.01
C GLY A 81 19.31 11.81 41.47
N ARG A 82 18.32 11.15 42.07
CA ARG A 82 18.52 10.51 43.38
C ARG A 82 19.42 9.30 43.26
N ASP A 83 20.21 9.06 44.30
CA ASP A 83 21.00 7.84 44.41
C ASP A 83 20.07 6.64 44.56
N ILE A 84 20.26 5.63 43.71
CA ILE A 84 19.46 4.41 43.71
C ILE A 84 19.66 3.62 45.00
N ASP A 85 20.85 3.73 45.61
CA ASP A 85 21.22 3.06 46.86
C ASP A 85 20.31 3.50 48.02
N GLU A 86 19.81 4.73 48.01
CA GLU A 86 18.88 5.25 49.02
C GLU A 86 17.49 4.59 48.94
N ILE A 87 17.14 4.07 47.76
CA ILE A 87 15.79 3.57 47.46
C ILE A 87 15.76 2.06 47.56
N VAL A 88 16.74 1.38 46.96
CA VAL A 88 16.78 -0.09 46.90
C VAL A 88 17.65 -0.69 47.98
N GLY A 89 18.49 0.11 48.63
CA GLY A 89 19.45 -0.32 49.65
C GLY A 89 20.89 -0.35 49.13
N ASP A 90 21.83 -0.15 50.04
CA ASP A 90 23.26 -0.04 49.74
C ASP A 90 23.93 -1.41 49.52
N ASN A 91 25.07 -1.41 48.82
CA ASN A 91 25.82 -2.65 48.56
C ASN A 91 26.72 -3.12 49.72
N TYR A 92 26.91 -2.30 50.75
CA TYR A 92 27.91 -2.54 51.79
C TYR A 92 27.32 -3.30 52.99
N THR A 93 26.08 -3.01 53.37
CA THR A 93 25.39 -3.65 54.49
C THR A 93 24.69 -4.95 54.06
N ILE A 94 24.58 -5.90 55.00
CA ILE A 94 23.82 -7.15 54.77
C ILE A 94 22.34 -6.84 54.48
N PHE A 95 21.79 -5.86 55.21
CA PHE A 95 20.41 -5.40 55.02
C PHE A 95 20.21 -4.77 53.65
N GLY A 96 21.08 -3.84 53.24
CA GLY A 96 21.02 -3.16 51.95
C GLY A 96 21.10 -4.11 50.76
N ARG A 97 22.05 -5.07 50.79
CA ARG A 97 22.16 -6.10 49.75
C ARG A 97 20.92 -7.00 49.67
N ALA A 98 20.40 -7.45 50.81
CA ALA A 98 19.20 -8.29 50.85
C ALA A 98 17.95 -7.52 50.39
N SER A 99 17.86 -6.25 50.76
CA SER A 99 16.84 -5.31 50.32
C SER A 99 16.88 -5.14 48.79
N ARG A 100 18.06 -4.83 48.22
CA ARG A 100 18.27 -4.64 46.78
C ARG A 100 17.91 -5.89 45.98
N ALA A 101 18.36 -7.06 46.42
CA ALA A 101 18.01 -8.34 45.79
C ALA A 101 16.49 -8.59 45.81
N THR A 102 15.81 -8.26 46.91
CA THR A 102 14.35 -8.40 47.00
C THR A 102 13.63 -7.46 46.03
N VAL A 103 14.08 -6.19 45.95
CA VAL A 103 13.55 -5.21 44.99
C VAL A 103 13.79 -5.68 43.55
N GLY A 104 14.98 -6.21 43.22
CA GLY A 104 15.28 -6.73 41.89
C GLY A 104 14.31 -7.83 41.44
N VAL A 105 13.97 -8.77 42.34
CA VAL A 105 12.99 -9.83 42.05
C VAL A 105 11.57 -9.28 41.89
N GLN A 106 11.16 -8.35 42.75
CA GLN A 106 9.85 -7.69 42.65
C GLN A 106 9.71 -6.93 41.34
N LEU A 107 10.70 -6.09 41.02
CA LEU A 107 10.76 -5.30 39.81
C LEU A 107 10.75 -6.18 38.56
N ARG A 108 11.54 -7.27 38.53
CA ARG A 108 11.52 -8.22 37.42
C ARG A 108 10.11 -8.76 37.20
N THR A 109 9.44 -9.15 38.28
CA THR A 109 8.08 -9.73 38.22
C THR A 109 7.06 -8.72 37.68
N GLU A 110 7.16 -7.46 38.09
CA GLU A 110 6.34 -6.37 37.59
C GLU A 110 6.59 -6.12 36.10
N LEU A 111 7.84 -5.95 35.69
CA LEU A 111 8.22 -5.70 34.29
C LEU A 111 7.87 -6.88 33.38
N GLU A 112 7.96 -8.13 33.85
CA GLU A 112 7.51 -9.31 33.12
C GLU A 112 5.99 -9.28 32.91
N SER A 113 5.22 -8.84 33.91
CA SER A 113 3.77 -8.67 33.79
C SER A 113 3.41 -7.59 32.76
N GLN A 114 4.10 -6.44 32.80
CA GLN A 114 3.93 -5.36 31.83
C GLN A 114 4.27 -5.82 30.41
N ALA A 115 5.40 -6.51 30.23
CA ALA A 115 5.80 -7.06 28.94
C ALA A 115 4.78 -8.06 28.40
N ARG A 116 4.26 -8.98 29.24
CA ARG A 116 3.20 -9.92 28.85
C ARG A 116 1.93 -9.19 28.39
N SER A 117 1.54 -8.12 29.07
CA SER A 117 0.38 -7.31 28.69
C SER A 117 0.56 -6.67 27.32
N GLN A 118 1.70 -6.02 27.08
CA GLN A 118 2.02 -5.40 25.79
C GLN A 118 2.11 -6.44 24.66
N MET A 119 2.77 -7.57 24.92
CA MET A 119 2.87 -8.70 24.00
C MET A 119 1.50 -9.29 23.66
N SER A 120 0.58 -9.39 24.63
CA SER A 120 -0.78 -9.84 24.41
C SER A 120 -1.55 -8.89 23.47
N ALA A 121 -1.40 -7.57 23.68
CA ALA A 121 -2.01 -6.56 22.80
C ALA A 121 -1.46 -6.64 21.37
N ILE A 122 -0.15 -6.82 21.22
CA ILE A 122 0.50 -7.02 19.93
C ILE A 122 -0.01 -8.31 19.26
N SER A 123 -0.08 -9.42 20.01
CA SER A 123 -0.60 -10.70 19.48
C SER A 123 -2.03 -10.54 18.98
N ALA A 124 -2.89 -9.86 19.74
CA ALA A 124 -4.27 -9.58 19.34
C ALA A 124 -4.36 -8.70 18.08
N ALA A 125 -3.46 -7.72 17.94
CA ALA A 125 -3.38 -6.88 16.74
C ALA A 125 -2.98 -7.73 15.50
N ILE A 126 -1.98 -8.60 15.64
CA ILE A 126 -1.56 -9.54 14.59
C ILE A 126 -2.73 -10.46 14.21
N ASP A 127 -3.40 -11.04 15.19
CA ASP A 127 -4.52 -11.96 14.95
C ASP A 127 -5.73 -11.26 14.33
N SER A 128 -5.90 -9.95 14.58
CA SER A 128 -6.95 -9.14 13.93
C SER A 128 -6.65 -8.78 12.47
N GLY A 129 -5.46 -9.10 11.95
CA GLY A 129 -5.04 -8.74 10.59
C GLY A 129 -4.62 -7.28 10.46
N MET A 130 -4.26 -6.60 11.55
CA MET A 130 -3.67 -5.28 11.50
C MET A 130 -2.32 -5.34 10.77
N ASP A 131 -2.10 -4.41 9.85
CA ASP A 131 -0.84 -4.34 9.10
C ASP A 131 0.27 -3.83 10.03
N LEU A 132 1.04 -4.77 10.56
CA LEU A 132 2.18 -4.50 11.41
C LEU A 132 3.45 -4.76 10.62
N ASP A 133 4.26 -3.73 10.50
CA ASP A 133 5.61 -3.83 9.97
C ASP A 133 6.46 -4.69 10.93
N VAL A 134 6.95 -5.83 10.42
CA VAL A 134 7.68 -6.82 11.20
C VAL A 134 9.01 -6.25 11.73
N ASP A 135 9.65 -5.33 11.00
CA ASP A 135 10.89 -4.68 11.44
C ASP A 135 10.63 -3.67 12.57
N GLN A 136 9.48 -2.98 12.51
CA GLN A 136 9.02 -2.14 13.61
C GLN A 136 8.67 -2.98 14.84
N LEU A 137 8.02 -4.14 14.63
CA LEU A 137 7.69 -5.06 15.71
C LEU A 137 8.94 -5.59 16.41
N ARG A 138 9.96 -5.98 15.64
CA ARG A 138 11.26 -6.37 16.18
C ARG A 138 11.87 -5.25 17.01
N SER A 139 11.91 -4.04 16.46
CA SER A 139 12.46 -2.86 17.13
C SER A 139 11.69 -2.54 18.43
N GLN A 140 10.38 -2.75 18.44
CA GLN A 140 9.53 -2.58 19.62
C GLN A 140 9.87 -3.60 20.71
N PHE A 141 10.05 -4.88 20.35
CA PHE A 141 10.49 -5.90 21.31
C PHE A 141 11.89 -5.64 21.84
N GLU A 142 12.84 -5.29 20.98
CA GLU A 142 14.21 -4.97 21.38
C GLU A 142 14.24 -3.76 22.32
N GLY A 143 13.50 -2.68 22.01
CA GLY A 143 13.40 -1.50 22.87
C GLY A 143 12.74 -1.77 24.23
N MET A 144 11.72 -2.62 24.26
CA MET A 144 11.08 -3.07 25.51
C MET A 144 12.07 -3.90 26.35
N ILE A 145 12.77 -4.84 25.73
CA ILE A 145 13.75 -5.70 26.41
C ILE A 145 14.90 -4.85 26.96
N SER A 146 15.47 -3.96 26.15
CA SER A 146 16.59 -3.12 26.56
C SER A 146 16.15 -2.15 27.67
N GLY A 147 15.05 -1.42 27.50
CA GLY A 147 14.61 -0.42 28.47
C GLY A 147 14.32 -1.03 29.86
N HIS A 148 13.64 -2.17 29.90
CA HIS A 148 13.38 -2.87 31.16
C HIS A 148 14.64 -3.54 31.74
N SER A 149 15.53 -4.05 30.90
CA SER A 149 16.78 -4.66 31.36
C SER A 149 17.76 -3.63 31.90
N ASP A 150 17.82 -2.44 31.30
CA ASP A 150 18.65 -1.32 31.76
C ASP A 150 18.20 -0.88 33.16
N LEU A 151 16.88 -0.70 33.35
CA LEU A 151 16.30 -0.38 34.66
C LEU A 151 16.62 -1.45 35.71
N LEU A 152 16.52 -2.74 35.34
CA LEU A 152 16.88 -3.84 36.23
C LEU A 152 18.38 -3.90 36.51
N ALA A 153 19.24 -3.58 35.54
CA ALA A 153 20.69 -3.67 35.69
C ALA A 153 21.24 -2.66 36.71
N GLU A 154 20.57 -1.51 36.88
CA GLU A 154 20.91 -0.55 37.94
C GLU A 154 20.63 -1.09 39.35
N VAL A 155 19.65 -1.99 39.49
CA VAL A 155 19.27 -2.61 40.77
C VAL A 155 20.00 -3.93 40.98
N ASP A 156 19.80 -4.89 40.09
CA ASP A 156 20.40 -6.23 40.12
C ASP A 156 20.66 -6.74 38.68
N PRO A 157 21.94 -6.72 38.22
CA PRO A 157 22.31 -7.21 36.90
C PRO A 157 21.92 -8.67 36.62
N SER A 158 21.88 -9.54 37.64
CA SER A 158 21.48 -10.94 37.46
C SER A 158 19.99 -11.03 37.09
N GLU A 159 19.15 -10.18 37.68
CA GLU A 159 17.72 -10.16 37.38
C GLU A 159 17.44 -9.57 35.99
N ALA A 160 18.24 -8.61 35.51
CA ALA A 160 18.19 -8.11 34.14
C ALA A 160 18.41 -9.22 33.09
N TYR A 161 19.42 -10.08 33.29
CA TYR A 161 19.67 -11.21 32.38
C TYR A 161 18.51 -12.22 32.39
N LYS A 162 17.96 -12.53 33.56
CA LYS A 162 16.80 -13.43 33.68
C LYS A 162 15.57 -12.85 32.98
N TYR A 163 15.31 -11.56 33.19
CA TYR A 163 14.24 -10.82 32.51
C TYR A 163 14.37 -10.94 30.99
N SER A 164 15.54 -10.54 30.46
CA SER A 164 15.84 -10.58 29.03
C SER A 164 15.60 -11.98 28.44
N ALA A 165 16.01 -13.05 29.13
CA ALA A 165 15.81 -14.42 28.67
C ALA A 165 14.32 -14.82 28.62
N VAL A 166 13.55 -14.48 29.66
CA VAL A 166 12.11 -14.77 29.73
C VAL A 166 11.36 -14.01 28.63
N VAL A 167 11.61 -12.71 28.50
CA VAL A 167 10.89 -11.86 27.55
C VAL A 167 11.25 -12.19 26.10
N ASN A 168 12.52 -12.51 25.80
CA ASN A 168 12.88 -13.04 24.48
C ASN A 168 12.14 -14.34 24.13
N THR A 169 11.98 -15.23 25.12
CA THR A 169 11.25 -16.50 24.93
C THR A 169 9.76 -16.25 24.65
N LEU A 170 9.18 -15.21 25.25
CA LEU A 170 7.78 -14.79 25.00
C LEU A 170 7.61 -14.06 23.67
N ALA A 171 8.58 -13.24 23.26
CA ALA A 171 8.54 -12.47 22.02
C ALA A 171 8.67 -13.34 20.76
N ALA A 172 9.53 -14.36 20.80
CA ALA A 172 9.84 -15.22 19.65
C ALA A 172 8.61 -15.83 18.94
N PRO A 173 7.64 -16.47 19.63
CA PRO A 173 6.46 -17.01 18.96
C PRO A 173 5.55 -15.93 18.36
N ILE A 174 5.46 -14.75 18.98
CA ILE A 174 4.65 -13.63 18.47
C ILE A 174 5.28 -13.07 17.20
N TYR A 175 6.60 -12.85 17.21
CA TYR A 175 7.36 -12.43 16.05
C TYR A 175 7.25 -13.44 14.89
N LYS A 176 7.34 -14.74 15.20
CA LYS A 176 7.13 -15.80 14.21
C LYS A 176 5.72 -15.76 13.62
N ASN A 177 4.69 -15.52 14.44
CA ASN A 177 3.32 -15.40 13.95
C ASN A 177 3.16 -14.19 13.02
N ALA A 178 3.74 -13.04 13.39
CA ALA A 178 3.75 -11.83 12.55
C ALA A 178 4.37 -12.10 11.18
N LEU A 179 5.54 -12.74 11.14
CA LEU A 179 6.19 -13.15 9.88
C LEU A 179 5.27 -14.03 9.03
N VAL A 180 4.65 -15.06 9.64
CA VAL A 180 3.74 -15.96 8.92
C VAL A 180 2.57 -15.19 8.31
N GLN A 181 1.98 -14.23 9.04
CA GLN A 181 0.89 -13.40 8.53
C GLN A 181 1.36 -12.49 7.39
N GLU A 182 2.54 -11.87 7.51
CA GLU A 182 3.12 -11.05 6.44
C GLU A 182 3.35 -11.88 5.16
N TYR A 183 3.90 -13.09 5.31
CA TYR A 183 4.09 -14.01 4.18
C TYR A 183 2.76 -14.41 3.54
N LYS A 184 1.73 -14.73 4.34
CA LYS A 184 0.38 -15.03 3.83
C LYS A 184 -0.20 -13.85 3.07
N LYS A 185 -0.12 -12.64 3.61
CA LYS A 185 -0.60 -11.43 2.93
C LYS A 185 0.11 -11.21 1.59
N LYS A 186 1.44 -11.40 1.53
CA LYS A 186 2.20 -11.33 0.27
C LYS A 186 1.73 -12.40 -0.73
N GLN A 187 1.44 -13.62 -0.26
CA GLN A 187 0.87 -14.68 -1.09
C GLN A 187 -0.53 -14.31 -1.61
N ASP A 188 -1.41 -13.79 -0.75
CA ASP A 188 -2.77 -13.40 -1.12
C ASP A 188 -2.76 -12.26 -2.16
N ILE A 189 -1.87 -11.28 -2.01
CA ILE A 189 -1.68 -10.20 -2.99
C ILE A 189 -1.15 -10.75 -4.32
N ALA A 190 -0.16 -11.64 -4.27
CA ALA A 190 0.38 -12.27 -5.47
C ALA A 190 -0.68 -13.11 -6.19
N GLU A 191 -1.48 -13.89 -5.45
CA GLU A 191 -2.62 -14.63 -5.98
C GLU A 191 -3.64 -13.69 -6.61
N PHE A 192 -4.04 -12.63 -5.91
CA PHE A 192 -5.00 -11.65 -6.43
C PHE A 192 -4.52 -11.03 -7.75
N ASN A 193 -3.27 -10.59 -7.80
CA ASN A 193 -2.67 -10.03 -9.02
C ASN A 193 -2.66 -11.07 -10.16
N THR A 194 -2.29 -12.31 -9.85
CA THR A 194 -2.27 -13.41 -10.82
C THR A 194 -3.67 -13.72 -11.35
N ARG A 195 -4.68 -13.77 -10.47
CA ARG A 195 -6.09 -13.93 -10.88
C ARG A 195 -6.57 -12.78 -11.75
N SER A 196 -6.22 -11.55 -11.39
CA SER A 196 -6.56 -10.38 -12.21
C SER A 196 -5.91 -10.45 -13.60
N GLN A 197 -4.65 -10.87 -13.68
CA GLN A 197 -3.96 -11.06 -14.95
C GLN A 197 -4.58 -12.23 -15.76
N PHE A 198 -5.03 -13.29 -15.09
CA PHE A 198 -5.74 -14.40 -15.74
C PHE A 198 -7.07 -13.96 -16.34
N LEU A 199 -7.82 -13.07 -15.68
CA LEU A 199 -9.05 -12.49 -16.24
C LEU A 199 -8.78 -11.61 -17.47
N GLU A 200 -7.62 -10.94 -17.52
CA GLU A 200 -7.20 -10.11 -18.65
C GLU A 200 -6.46 -10.89 -19.75
N LEU A 201 -6.14 -12.16 -19.51
CA LEU A 201 -5.42 -13.03 -20.42
C LEU A 201 -6.06 -13.08 -21.83
N PRO A 202 -7.40 -13.19 -21.99
CA PRO A 202 -8.02 -13.17 -23.31
C PRO A 202 -7.71 -11.89 -24.12
N ASN A 203 -7.69 -10.73 -23.46
CA ASN A 203 -7.41 -9.45 -24.11
C ASN A 203 -5.94 -9.34 -24.52
N ALA A 204 -5.03 -9.76 -23.64
CA ALA A 204 -3.60 -9.79 -23.91
C ALA A 204 -3.27 -10.72 -25.10
N LEU A 205 -3.85 -11.92 -25.11
CA LEU A 205 -3.70 -12.89 -26.21
C LEU A 205 -4.28 -12.36 -27.52
N ALA A 206 -5.44 -11.71 -27.49
CA ALA A 206 -6.03 -11.07 -28.66
C ALA A 206 -5.10 -9.99 -29.26
N GLY A 207 -4.42 -9.21 -28.42
CA GLY A 207 -3.42 -8.23 -28.84
C GLY A 207 -2.25 -8.87 -29.60
N ILE A 208 -1.70 -9.97 -29.05
CA ILE A 208 -0.59 -10.72 -29.66
C ILE A 208 -0.96 -11.22 -31.07
N PHE A 209 -2.10 -11.90 -31.22
CA PHE A 209 -2.49 -12.46 -32.51
C PHE A 209 -3.02 -11.42 -33.50
N THR A 210 -3.56 -10.30 -33.03
CA THR A 210 -3.94 -9.18 -33.93
C THR A 210 -2.69 -8.52 -34.54
N ALA A 211 -1.59 -8.45 -33.80
CA ALA A 211 -0.31 -7.89 -34.25
C ALA A 211 0.53 -8.88 -35.09
N ASP A 212 0.14 -10.15 -35.20
CA ASP A 212 0.92 -11.18 -35.88
C ASP A 212 1.22 -10.84 -37.35
N ALA A 213 2.49 -10.91 -37.76
CA ALA A 213 2.93 -10.66 -39.12
C ALA A 213 3.42 -11.93 -39.84
N GLY A 214 3.12 -13.11 -39.28
CA GLY A 214 3.56 -14.40 -39.82
C GLY A 214 5.03 -14.76 -39.59
N GLY A 215 5.70 -14.08 -38.66
CA GLY A 215 7.03 -14.44 -38.19
C GLY A 215 7.05 -15.87 -37.62
N LYS A 216 8.15 -16.59 -37.83
CA LYS A 216 8.33 -17.96 -37.33
C LYS A 216 9.58 -18.08 -36.48
N VAL A 217 9.48 -18.87 -35.42
CA VAL A 217 10.58 -19.22 -34.52
C VAL A 217 10.58 -20.73 -34.27
N PRO A 218 11.75 -21.36 -34.08
CA PRO A 218 11.81 -22.76 -33.73
C PRO A 218 11.29 -22.97 -32.29
N ASP A 219 10.43 -23.97 -32.11
CA ASP A 219 9.98 -24.41 -30.79
C ASP A 219 11.07 -25.23 -30.05
N ALA A 220 10.75 -25.70 -28.84
CA ALA A 220 11.67 -26.51 -28.02
C ALA A 220 12.09 -27.84 -28.69
N ASN A 221 11.35 -28.32 -29.69
CA ASN A 221 11.65 -29.53 -30.46
C ASN A 221 12.29 -29.21 -31.82
N GLY A 222 12.60 -27.94 -32.11
CA GLY A 222 13.16 -27.48 -33.38
C GLY A 222 12.13 -27.40 -34.51
N LYS A 223 10.83 -27.45 -34.22
CA LYS A 223 9.75 -27.25 -35.21
C LYS A 223 9.40 -25.77 -35.30
N ASP A 224 9.34 -25.24 -36.52
CA ASP A 224 8.92 -23.85 -36.74
C ASP A 224 7.45 -23.64 -36.31
N ILE A 225 7.25 -22.76 -35.34
CA ILE A 225 5.94 -22.25 -34.91
C ILE A 225 5.85 -20.75 -35.17
N LEU A 226 4.65 -20.17 -35.09
CA LEU A 226 4.50 -18.73 -35.19
C LEU A 226 5.13 -18.05 -33.97
N GLU A 227 5.79 -16.92 -34.21
CA GLU A 227 6.35 -16.08 -33.15
C GLU A 227 5.27 -15.66 -32.15
N SER A 228 4.10 -15.23 -32.65
CA SER A 228 2.93 -14.91 -31.82
C SER A 228 2.46 -16.08 -30.95
N GLU A 229 2.50 -17.31 -31.47
CA GLU A 229 2.16 -18.51 -30.69
C GLU A 229 3.21 -18.80 -29.61
N SER A 230 4.49 -18.64 -29.92
CA SER A 230 5.56 -18.77 -28.93
C SER A 230 5.42 -17.74 -27.81
N THR A 231 5.17 -16.48 -28.15
CA THR A 231 4.97 -15.40 -27.18
C THR A 231 3.73 -15.64 -26.33
N ALA A 232 2.62 -16.08 -26.93
CA ALA A 232 1.39 -16.40 -26.21
C ALA A 232 1.60 -17.54 -25.20
N LYS A 233 2.26 -18.63 -25.60
CA LYS A 233 2.60 -19.74 -24.69
C LYS A 233 3.54 -19.30 -23.57
N ALA A 234 4.55 -18.49 -23.88
CA ALA A 234 5.45 -17.94 -22.87
C ALA A 234 4.70 -17.07 -21.85
N PHE A 235 3.70 -16.29 -22.31
CA PHE A 235 2.87 -15.46 -21.44
C PHE A 235 2.01 -16.32 -20.49
N VAL A 236 1.36 -17.36 -21.00
CA VAL A 236 0.59 -18.32 -20.18
C VAL A 236 1.49 -19.04 -19.16
N ILE A 237 2.66 -19.52 -19.58
CA ILE A 237 3.63 -20.18 -18.69
C ILE A 237 4.13 -19.22 -17.62
N SER A 238 4.42 -17.96 -17.98
CA SER A 238 4.83 -16.93 -17.02
C SER A 238 3.75 -16.75 -15.95
N LEU A 239 2.50 -16.61 -16.37
CA LEU A 239 1.38 -16.42 -15.46
C LEU A 239 1.15 -17.64 -14.55
N ALA A 240 1.32 -18.86 -15.08
CA ALA A 240 1.27 -20.08 -14.28
C ALA A 240 2.41 -20.16 -13.27
N ASN A 241 3.63 -19.72 -13.64
CA ASN A 241 4.75 -19.63 -12.71
C ASN A 241 4.49 -18.60 -11.61
N ASP A 242 3.85 -17.48 -11.93
CA ASP A 242 3.44 -16.48 -10.94
C ASP A 242 2.44 -17.07 -9.95
N ALA A 243 1.48 -17.89 -10.40
CA ALA A 243 0.59 -18.65 -9.53
C ALA A 243 1.32 -19.66 -8.63
N PHE A 244 2.32 -20.39 -9.17
CA PHE A 244 3.16 -21.29 -8.37
C PHE A 244 3.96 -20.52 -7.30
N ASN A 245 4.53 -19.37 -7.65
CA ASN A 245 5.27 -18.51 -6.73
C ASN A 245 4.37 -17.91 -5.66
N ALA A 246 3.09 -17.69 -5.97
CA ALA A 246 2.04 -17.32 -5.02
C ALA A 246 1.58 -18.50 -4.13
N ASN A 247 2.21 -19.68 -4.25
CA ASN A 247 1.84 -20.91 -3.53
C ASN A 247 0.41 -21.41 -3.85
N ASN A 248 -0.07 -21.16 -5.08
CA ASN A 248 -1.37 -21.62 -5.56
C ASN A 248 -1.22 -22.55 -6.78
N PRO A 249 -0.87 -23.83 -6.57
CA PRO A 249 -0.69 -24.78 -7.67
C PRO A 249 -1.99 -25.11 -8.41
N ASP A 250 -3.15 -25.00 -7.75
CA ASP A 250 -4.45 -25.25 -8.37
C ASP A 250 -4.76 -24.18 -9.43
N LEU A 251 -4.52 -22.90 -9.10
CA LEU A 251 -4.63 -21.80 -10.05
C LEU A 251 -3.63 -21.95 -11.19
N ALA A 252 -2.38 -22.35 -10.90
CA ALA A 252 -1.39 -22.60 -11.94
C ALA A 252 -1.83 -23.69 -12.93
N ASN A 253 -2.40 -24.78 -12.41
CA ASN A 253 -2.96 -25.86 -13.23
C ASN A 253 -4.18 -25.41 -14.04
N GLU A 254 -5.04 -24.56 -13.46
CA GLU A 254 -6.17 -23.93 -14.16
C GLU A 254 -5.68 -23.06 -15.33
N ILE A 255 -4.72 -22.17 -15.08
CA ILE A 255 -4.11 -21.31 -16.11
C ILE A 255 -3.51 -22.15 -17.24
N MET A 256 -2.76 -23.21 -16.91
CA MET A 256 -2.16 -24.07 -17.93
C MET A 256 -3.21 -24.84 -18.74
N LYS A 257 -4.27 -25.33 -18.09
CA LYS A 257 -5.33 -26.10 -18.74
C LYS A 257 -6.21 -25.22 -19.64
N GLU A 258 -6.56 -24.02 -19.18
CA GLU A 258 -7.40 -23.09 -19.93
C GLU A 258 -6.60 -22.24 -20.92
N GLY A 259 -5.31 -22.03 -20.67
CA GLY A 259 -4.43 -21.19 -21.49
C GLY A 259 -4.35 -21.66 -22.93
N ASP A 260 -4.21 -22.97 -23.19
CA ASP A 260 -4.20 -23.51 -24.55
C ASP A 260 -5.52 -23.20 -25.30
N LYS A 261 -6.65 -23.35 -24.61
CA LYS A 261 -7.97 -23.02 -25.18
C LYS A 261 -8.11 -21.52 -25.45
N LEU A 262 -7.65 -20.67 -24.53
CA LEU A 262 -7.69 -19.22 -24.68
C LEU A 262 -6.78 -18.76 -25.83
N ILE A 263 -5.65 -19.42 -26.04
CA ILE A 263 -4.77 -19.20 -27.20
C ILE A 263 -5.52 -19.52 -28.49
N ASP A 264 -6.16 -20.69 -28.56
CA ASP A 264 -6.96 -21.09 -29.72
C ASP A 264 -8.10 -20.11 -30.01
N ASP A 265 -8.86 -19.72 -28.98
CA ASP A 265 -9.94 -18.74 -29.09
C ASP A 265 -9.40 -17.38 -29.58
N ALA A 266 -8.23 -16.95 -29.10
CA ALA A 266 -7.60 -15.70 -29.52
C ALA A 266 -7.12 -15.74 -30.99
N LYS A 267 -6.57 -16.87 -31.45
CA LYS A 267 -6.23 -17.08 -32.88
C LYS A 267 -7.47 -16.95 -33.76
N GLU A 268 -8.56 -17.64 -33.40
CA GLU A 268 -9.82 -17.55 -34.13
C GLU A 268 -10.35 -16.12 -34.15
N ASN A 269 -10.36 -15.44 -33.00
CA ASN A 269 -10.86 -14.07 -32.89
C ASN A 269 -10.08 -13.08 -33.75
N ALA A 270 -8.74 -13.21 -33.81
CA ALA A 270 -7.90 -12.37 -34.66
C ALA A 270 -8.22 -12.58 -36.15
N LEU A 271 -8.40 -13.83 -36.58
CA LEU A 271 -8.79 -14.18 -37.95
C LEU A 271 -10.20 -13.69 -38.30
N VAL A 272 -11.15 -13.87 -37.38
CA VAL A 272 -12.53 -13.36 -37.53
C VAL A 272 -12.54 -11.84 -37.67
N ARG A 273 -11.80 -11.13 -36.83
CA ARG A 273 -11.69 -9.67 -36.89
C ARG A 273 -11.09 -9.22 -38.23
N PHE A 274 -9.97 -9.82 -38.64
CA PHE A 274 -9.36 -9.53 -39.94
C PHE A 274 -10.36 -9.75 -41.09
N GLY A 275 -11.09 -10.87 -41.04
CA GLY A 275 -12.04 -11.22 -42.07
C GLY A 275 -13.27 -10.31 -42.12
N ILE A 276 -13.68 -9.75 -40.98
CA ILE A 276 -14.75 -8.75 -40.91
C ILE A 276 -14.27 -7.38 -41.44
N ASP A 277 -13.04 -6.99 -41.11
CA ASP A 277 -12.47 -5.69 -41.47
C ASP A 277 -12.02 -5.63 -42.94
N ASN A 278 -11.80 -6.78 -43.58
CA ASN A 278 -11.40 -6.90 -44.99
C ASN A 278 -12.48 -7.65 -45.81
N PRO A 279 -13.63 -7.00 -46.12
CA PRO A 279 -14.74 -7.64 -46.84
C PRO A 279 -14.37 -8.18 -48.22
N ASP A 280 -13.42 -7.52 -48.89
CA ASP A 280 -13.02 -7.75 -50.29
C ASP A 280 -12.10 -8.97 -50.48
N LYS A 281 -11.64 -9.56 -49.37
CA LYS A 281 -10.77 -10.73 -49.38
C LYS A 281 -11.57 -12.03 -49.50
N ASP A 282 -11.09 -12.95 -50.32
CA ASP A 282 -11.69 -14.28 -50.47
C ASP A 282 -11.24 -15.21 -49.32
N ILE A 283 -11.90 -15.00 -48.19
CA ILE A 283 -11.72 -15.79 -46.98
C ILE A 283 -12.12 -17.26 -47.20
N THR A 284 -13.02 -17.54 -48.14
CA THR A 284 -13.45 -18.92 -48.45
C THR A 284 -12.35 -19.71 -49.16
N MET A 285 -11.51 -19.03 -49.94
CA MET A 285 -10.30 -19.60 -50.54
C MET A 285 -9.08 -19.56 -49.60
N GLY A 286 -9.22 -19.03 -48.38
CA GLY A 286 -8.13 -18.96 -47.40
C GLY A 286 -7.19 -17.77 -47.61
N ASP A 287 -7.59 -16.73 -48.38
CA ASP A 287 -6.80 -15.49 -48.49
C ASP A 287 -7.03 -14.61 -47.25
N PHE A 288 -6.09 -14.68 -46.30
CA PHE A 288 -6.04 -13.85 -45.10
C PHE A 288 -4.92 -12.80 -45.16
N GLY A 289 -4.34 -12.50 -46.34
CA GLY A 289 -3.26 -11.54 -46.48
C GLY A 289 -2.11 -11.81 -45.50
N ASP A 290 -1.74 -10.79 -44.72
CA ASP A 290 -0.66 -10.87 -43.71
C ASP A 290 -0.96 -11.88 -42.57
N LYS A 291 -2.21 -12.30 -42.42
CA LYS A 291 -2.65 -13.30 -41.44
C LYS A 291 -2.73 -14.72 -42.03
N THR A 292 -2.27 -14.94 -43.26
CA THR A 292 -2.28 -16.28 -43.89
C THR A 292 -1.43 -17.30 -43.12
N ALA A 293 -0.33 -16.86 -42.50
CA ALA A 293 0.48 -17.74 -41.66
C ALA A 293 -0.29 -18.18 -40.40
N LEU A 294 -1.03 -17.26 -39.77
CA LEU A 294 -1.95 -17.55 -38.66
C LEU A 294 -3.07 -18.50 -39.07
N TRP A 295 -3.69 -18.27 -40.24
CA TRP A 295 -4.69 -19.17 -40.82
C TRP A 295 -4.16 -20.60 -41.03
N ASN A 296 -2.91 -20.74 -41.45
CA ASN A 296 -2.30 -22.06 -41.66
C ASN A 296 -1.91 -22.77 -40.35
N SER A 297 -1.86 -22.04 -39.22
CA SER A 297 -1.53 -22.59 -37.92
C SER A 297 -2.72 -23.20 -37.17
N VAL A 298 -3.95 -22.88 -37.57
CA VAL A 298 -5.18 -23.39 -36.96
C VAL A 298 -5.63 -24.69 -37.64
N ASP A 299 -6.30 -25.56 -36.88
CA ASP A 299 -6.84 -26.82 -37.36
C ASP A 299 -8.09 -26.64 -38.23
N GLU A 300 -8.56 -27.73 -38.85
CA GLU A 300 -9.66 -27.63 -39.80
C GLU A 300 -11.03 -27.36 -39.15
N LYS A 301 -11.21 -27.72 -37.87
CA LYS A 301 -12.43 -27.37 -37.13
C LYS A 301 -12.45 -25.88 -36.80
N GLN A 302 -11.32 -25.33 -36.39
CA GLN A 302 -11.14 -23.91 -36.10
C GLN A 302 -11.33 -23.08 -37.37
N LYS A 303 -10.81 -23.54 -38.51
CA LYS A 303 -11.00 -22.87 -39.81
C LYS A 303 -12.48 -22.76 -40.19
N GLU A 304 -13.25 -23.84 -40.02
CA GLU A 304 -14.69 -23.80 -40.27
C GLU A 304 -15.44 -22.91 -39.25
N SER A 305 -15.04 -22.93 -37.98
CA SER A 305 -15.55 -21.98 -36.95
C SER A 305 -15.34 -20.53 -37.38
N VAL A 306 -14.12 -20.17 -37.80
CA VAL A 306 -13.76 -18.82 -38.25
C VAL A 306 -14.60 -18.39 -39.46
N LYS A 307 -14.70 -19.23 -40.50
CA LYS A 307 -15.52 -18.94 -41.69
C LYS A 307 -16.98 -18.67 -41.34
N GLU A 308 -17.57 -19.54 -40.52
CA GLU A 308 -18.97 -19.42 -40.11
C GLU A 308 -19.23 -18.18 -39.25
N ARG A 309 -18.31 -17.85 -38.34
CA ARG A 309 -18.40 -16.64 -37.50
C ARG A 309 -18.28 -15.36 -38.34
N ILE A 310 -17.36 -15.33 -39.30
CA ILE A 310 -17.22 -14.20 -40.25
C ILE A 310 -18.50 -14.04 -41.07
N ARG A 311 -19.05 -15.13 -41.63
CA ARG A 311 -20.29 -15.12 -42.39
C ARG A 311 -21.45 -14.53 -41.58
N LYS A 312 -21.67 -15.03 -40.37
CA LYS A 312 -22.72 -14.56 -39.45
C LYS A 312 -22.56 -13.08 -39.10
N GLU A 313 -21.35 -12.61 -38.81
CA GLU A 313 -21.13 -11.20 -38.48
C GLU A 313 -21.27 -10.27 -39.69
N ARG A 314 -20.84 -10.70 -40.89
CA ARG A 314 -21.08 -9.96 -42.13
C ARG A 314 -22.58 -9.87 -42.43
N GLU A 315 -23.33 -10.96 -42.26
CA GLU A 315 -24.79 -10.98 -42.41
C GLU A 315 -25.47 -10.03 -41.43
N LYS A 316 -25.08 -10.03 -40.15
CA LYS A 316 -25.60 -9.06 -39.14
C LYS A 316 -25.30 -7.60 -39.51
N ARG A 317 -24.12 -7.31 -40.06
CA ARG A 317 -23.78 -5.94 -40.51
C ARG A 317 -24.59 -5.53 -41.73
N GLN A 318 -24.84 -6.46 -42.65
CA GLN A 318 -25.68 -6.22 -43.82
C GLN A 318 -27.16 -6.01 -43.45
N THR A 319 -27.71 -6.80 -42.52
CA THR A 319 -29.10 -6.64 -42.07
C THR A 319 -29.29 -5.33 -41.30
N LYS A 320 -28.38 -4.96 -40.39
CA LYS A 320 -28.44 -3.66 -39.71
C LYS A 320 -28.38 -2.49 -40.68
N LYS A 321 -27.47 -2.53 -41.66
CA LYS A 321 -27.37 -1.49 -42.69
C LYS A 321 -28.64 -1.40 -43.54
N GLY A 322 -29.23 -2.54 -43.92
CA GLY A 322 -30.50 -2.59 -44.64
C GLY A 322 -31.69 -2.09 -43.82
N GLU A 323 -31.73 -2.38 -42.51
CA GLU A 323 -32.77 -1.90 -41.59
C GLU A 323 -32.66 -0.38 -41.35
N GLU A 324 -31.43 0.14 -41.19
CA GLU A 324 -31.16 1.58 -41.05
C GLU A 324 -31.51 2.35 -42.34
N GLU A 325 -31.13 1.84 -43.52
CA GLU A 325 -31.49 2.45 -44.81
C GLU A 325 -33.01 2.45 -45.04
N THR A 326 -33.69 1.35 -44.71
CA THR A 326 -35.16 1.23 -44.86
C THR A 326 -35.91 2.10 -43.83
N ALA A 327 -35.41 2.20 -42.61
CA ALA A 327 -35.96 3.07 -41.57
C ALA A 327 -35.77 4.55 -41.92
N SER A 328 -34.61 4.93 -42.44
CA SER A 328 -34.31 6.30 -42.88
C SER A 328 -35.17 6.70 -44.08
N GLN A 329 -35.38 5.81 -45.05
CA GLN A 329 -36.27 6.05 -46.19
C GLN A 329 -37.74 6.20 -45.77
N LYS A 330 -38.24 5.33 -44.88
CA LYS A 330 -39.61 5.43 -44.34
C LYS A 330 -39.82 6.67 -43.47
N ALA A 331 -38.82 7.06 -42.68
CA ALA A 331 -38.87 8.27 -41.86
C ALA A 331 -38.92 9.53 -42.75
N ASN A 332 -38.10 9.59 -43.80
CA ASN A 332 -38.08 10.72 -44.74
C ASN A 332 -39.39 10.85 -45.54
N ALA A 333 -39.97 9.72 -45.99
CA ALA A 333 -41.27 9.73 -46.66
C ALA A 333 -42.41 10.21 -45.73
N LYS A 334 -42.36 9.83 -44.45
CA LYS A 334 -43.35 10.23 -43.45
C LYS A 334 -43.21 11.72 -43.06
N LEU A 335 -41.98 12.22 -42.94
CA LEU A 335 -41.67 13.64 -42.69
C LEU A 335 -42.16 14.53 -43.85
N PHE A 336 -41.88 14.13 -45.09
CA PHE A 336 -42.30 14.85 -46.29
C PHE A 336 -43.84 14.98 -46.39
N ASN A 337 -44.57 13.88 -46.18
CA ASN A 337 -46.04 13.92 -46.19
C ASN A 337 -46.60 14.76 -45.03
N GLY A 338 -45.99 14.67 -43.84
CA GLY A 338 -46.38 15.50 -42.70
C GLY A 338 -46.12 17.00 -42.90
N HIS A 339 -45.09 17.39 -43.66
CA HIS A 339 -44.84 18.79 -44.01
C HIS A 339 -45.86 19.32 -45.04
N LEU A 340 -46.27 18.51 -46.01
CA LEU A 340 -47.28 18.87 -47.01
C LEU A 340 -48.66 19.12 -46.38
N ASP A 341 -49.07 18.27 -45.43
CA ASP A 341 -50.35 18.40 -44.73
C ASP A 341 -50.43 19.69 -43.88
N ILE A 342 -49.31 20.11 -43.28
CA ILE A 342 -49.23 21.37 -42.51
C ILE A 342 -49.31 22.59 -43.44
N ILE A 343 -48.65 22.55 -44.60
CA ILE A 343 -48.67 23.64 -45.58
C ILE A 343 -50.07 23.80 -46.20
N ALA A 344 -50.80 22.70 -46.42
CA ALA A 344 -52.15 22.72 -46.95
C ALA A 344 -53.19 23.33 -45.98
N GLY A 345 -52.89 23.38 -44.68
CA GLY A 345 -53.76 23.94 -43.65
C GLY A 345 -53.63 25.45 -43.40
N VAL A 346 -52.65 26.13 -44.03
CA VAL A 346 -52.39 27.57 -43.85
C VAL A 346 -53.07 28.38 -44.96
N SER A 347 -53.79 29.46 -44.59
CA SER A 347 -54.60 30.21 -45.55
C SER A 347 -53.76 30.87 -46.66
N PRO A 348 -54.29 31.06 -47.88
CA PRO A 348 -53.53 31.59 -49.02
C PRO A 348 -52.92 32.98 -48.82
N LEU A 349 -53.45 33.79 -47.90
CA LEU A 349 -52.98 35.15 -47.61
C LEU A 349 -51.71 35.22 -46.75
N GLU A 350 -51.27 34.11 -46.16
CA GLU A 350 -50.07 34.02 -45.32
C GLU A 350 -48.91 33.27 -46.00
N ARG A 351 -49.13 32.75 -47.21
CA ARG A 351 -48.09 32.10 -48.01
C ARG A 351 -47.21 33.14 -48.68
N GLY A 352 -46.17 33.57 -47.99
CA GLY A 352 -45.02 34.16 -48.66
C GLY A 352 -44.45 33.16 -49.67
N VAL A 353 -44.30 33.57 -50.93
CA VAL A 353 -43.86 32.77 -52.09
C VAL A 353 -42.51 32.06 -51.87
N ASP A 354 -41.76 32.44 -50.83
CA ASP A 354 -40.40 31.99 -50.56
C ASP A 354 -40.32 30.68 -49.74
N ILE A 355 -41.30 30.39 -48.87
CA ILE A 355 -41.22 29.22 -47.96
C ILE A 355 -41.48 27.91 -48.71
N GLU A 356 -42.50 27.89 -49.57
CA GLU A 356 -42.83 26.71 -50.37
C GLU A 356 -41.71 26.38 -51.36
N THR A 357 -41.09 27.41 -51.95
CA THR A 357 -39.96 27.29 -52.87
C THR A 357 -38.68 26.82 -52.17
N THR A 358 -38.41 27.32 -50.95
CA THR A 358 -37.26 26.90 -50.13
C THR A 358 -37.38 25.45 -49.67
N ILE A 359 -38.57 25.01 -49.24
CA ILE A 359 -38.80 23.62 -48.82
C ILE A 359 -38.71 22.67 -50.03
N ARG A 360 -39.30 23.06 -51.17
CA ARG A 360 -39.26 22.25 -52.39
C ARG A 360 -37.84 22.10 -52.93
N ASN A 361 -37.04 23.17 -52.90
CA ASN A 361 -35.62 23.15 -53.32
C ASN A 361 -34.71 22.38 -52.35
N ALA A 362 -34.99 22.40 -51.04
CA ALA A 362 -34.25 21.61 -50.06
C ALA A 362 -34.45 20.09 -50.26
N TYR A 363 -35.64 19.66 -50.69
CA TYR A 363 -35.92 18.23 -50.93
C TYR A 363 -35.53 17.75 -52.33
N THR A 364 -35.58 18.58 -53.38
CA THR A 364 -35.17 18.17 -54.75
C THR A 364 -33.65 18.14 -54.94
N THR A 365 -32.86 18.80 -54.09
CA THR A 365 -31.38 18.80 -54.18
C THR A 365 -30.67 17.75 -53.34
N GLY A 366 -31.41 16.84 -52.68
CA GLY A 366 -30.82 15.63 -52.08
C GLY A 366 -29.79 15.88 -50.98
N ARG A 367 -29.96 16.96 -50.18
CA ARG A 367 -29.24 17.15 -48.92
C ARG A 367 -30.21 17.36 -47.78
N ASP A 368 -30.06 16.54 -46.73
CA ASP A 368 -30.81 16.60 -45.47
C ASP A 368 -30.94 18.03 -44.96
N SER A 369 -32.16 18.58 -44.99
CA SER A 369 -32.45 19.79 -44.23
C SER A 369 -32.53 19.50 -42.73
N GLY A 370 -32.55 18.23 -42.31
CA GLY A 370 -32.50 17.80 -40.89
C GLY A 370 -33.67 18.27 -40.01
N LEU A 371 -34.66 18.96 -40.59
CA LEU A 371 -35.74 19.60 -39.86
C LEU A 371 -36.93 18.64 -39.73
N THR A 372 -37.20 18.20 -38.50
CA THR A 372 -38.38 17.40 -38.16
C THR A 372 -39.68 18.18 -38.35
N THR A 373 -40.81 17.49 -38.53
CA THR A 373 -42.15 18.11 -38.61
C THR A 373 -42.45 18.98 -37.38
N THR A 374 -41.95 18.57 -36.21
CA THR A 374 -42.04 19.31 -34.95
C THR A 374 -41.19 20.59 -34.97
N GLN A 375 -40.01 20.60 -35.57
CA GLN A 375 -39.15 21.79 -35.69
C GLN A 375 -39.73 22.83 -36.66
N VAL A 376 -40.30 22.40 -37.78
CA VAL A 376 -40.99 23.32 -38.72
C VAL A 376 -42.24 23.92 -38.07
N LYS A 377 -43.05 23.10 -37.39
CA LYS A 377 -44.22 23.56 -36.64
C LYS A 377 -43.82 24.48 -35.48
N SER A 378 -42.74 24.13 -34.77
CA SER A 378 -42.15 24.95 -33.70
C SER A 378 -41.63 26.29 -34.21
N GLN A 379 -41.01 26.35 -35.39
CA GLN A 379 -40.54 27.62 -35.97
C GLN A 379 -41.70 28.53 -36.42
N ILE A 380 -42.78 27.95 -36.94
CA ILE A 380 -44.02 28.69 -37.28
C ILE A 380 -44.72 29.17 -35.99
N GLU A 381 -44.86 28.30 -35.00
CA GLU A 381 -45.47 28.63 -33.71
C GLU A 381 -44.62 29.59 -32.86
N SER A 382 -43.29 29.54 -32.96
CA SER A 382 -42.40 30.49 -32.25
C SER A 382 -42.35 31.85 -32.94
N ALA A 383 -42.43 31.92 -34.28
CA ALA A 383 -42.63 33.18 -34.99
C ALA A 383 -44.01 33.81 -34.68
N GLN A 384 -45.03 32.98 -34.42
CA GLN A 384 -46.37 33.45 -33.99
C GLN A 384 -46.41 33.84 -32.51
N LYS A 385 -45.74 33.10 -31.61
CA LYS A 385 -45.69 33.36 -30.16
C LYS A 385 -44.74 34.50 -29.77
N GLN A 386 -43.63 34.72 -30.48
CA GLN A 386 -42.76 35.89 -30.28
C GLN A 386 -43.47 37.23 -30.58
N LYS A 387 -44.56 37.19 -31.35
CA LYS A 387 -45.46 38.34 -31.53
C LYS A 387 -46.42 38.59 -30.35
N GLN A 388 -46.55 37.66 -29.40
CA GLN A 388 -47.59 37.71 -28.36
C GLN A 388 -47.11 37.64 -26.91
N ASN A 389 -45.89 37.19 -26.57
CA ASN A 389 -45.33 37.41 -25.20
C ASN A 389 -43.81 37.12 -25.08
N PRO A 390 -42.95 37.99 -24.48
CA PRO A 390 -41.50 37.84 -24.58
C PRO A 390 -40.81 36.96 -23.50
N ASN A 391 -41.49 36.53 -22.43
CA ASN A 391 -40.83 35.93 -21.25
C ASN A 391 -41.41 34.56 -20.85
N THR A 392 -41.04 33.48 -21.56
CA THR A 392 -41.18 32.11 -21.02
C THR A 392 -39.87 31.34 -21.24
N VAL A 393 -39.34 30.74 -20.17
CA VAL A 393 -38.14 29.89 -20.22
C VAL A 393 -38.48 28.65 -21.04
N SER A 394 -37.65 28.33 -22.03
CA SER A 394 -37.92 27.21 -22.93
C SER A 394 -37.79 25.86 -22.20
N ALA A 395 -38.57 24.85 -22.61
CA ALA A 395 -38.49 23.50 -22.04
C ALA A 395 -37.08 22.89 -22.14
N ALA A 396 -36.33 23.23 -23.19
CA ALA A 396 -34.93 22.82 -23.36
C ALA A 396 -34.03 23.39 -22.27
N THR A 397 -34.21 24.67 -21.92
CA THR A 397 -33.47 25.33 -20.84
C THR A 397 -33.80 24.73 -19.48
N PHE A 398 -35.04 24.28 -19.26
CA PHE A 398 -35.42 23.62 -18.00
C PHE A 398 -34.83 22.20 -17.91
N GLU A 399 -34.86 21.42 -19.00
CA GLU A 399 -34.26 20.08 -19.07
C GLU A 399 -32.74 20.10 -18.85
N GLU A 400 -32.05 21.12 -19.36
CA GLU A 400 -30.61 21.34 -19.15
C GLU A 400 -30.29 21.59 -17.67
N ARG A 401 -31.09 22.41 -16.98
CA ARG A 401 -30.97 22.62 -15.52
C ARG A 401 -31.20 21.36 -14.69
N VAL A 402 -32.08 20.45 -15.14
CA VAL A 402 -32.25 19.14 -14.49
C VAL A 402 -31.01 18.26 -14.68
N LYS A 403 -30.41 18.25 -15.88
CA LYS A 403 -29.18 17.50 -16.17
C LYS A 403 -27.97 18.03 -15.40
N ASP A 404 -27.96 19.33 -15.13
CA ASP A 404 -26.89 20.01 -14.36
C ASP A 404 -27.06 19.92 -12.83
N ASN A 405 -28.12 19.24 -12.37
CA ASN A 405 -28.44 18.99 -10.97
C ASN A 405 -28.75 20.25 -10.14
N ASP A 406 -29.39 21.26 -10.75
CA ASP A 406 -29.83 22.49 -10.06
C ASP A 406 -30.91 22.24 -8.98
N PHE A 407 -31.50 21.04 -8.94
CA PHE A 407 -32.59 20.67 -8.04
C PHE A 407 -32.16 19.52 -7.12
N PRO A 408 -31.66 19.83 -5.91
CA PRO A 408 -30.99 18.85 -5.06
C PRO A 408 -31.92 17.76 -4.49
N THR A 409 -33.24 17.91 -4.66
CA THR A 409 -34.22 16.92 -4.21
C THR A 409 -35.36 16.82 -5.21
N LEU A 410 -35.97 15.64 -5.31
CA LEU A 410 -37.15 15.41 -6.16
C LEU A 410 -38.27 16.45 -5.89
N PRO A 411 -38.63 16.77 -4.62
CA PRO A 411 -39.64 17.78 -4.33
C PRO A 411 -39.29 19.19 -4.83
N ALA A 412 -38.01 19.58 -4.83
CA ALA A 412 -37.56 20.88 -5.35
C ALA A 412 -37.71 20.96 -6.88
N LEU A 413 -37.45 19.86 -7.58
CA LEU A 413 -37.70 19.74 -9.02
C LEU A 413 -39.20 19.87 -9.35
N PHE A 414 -40.06 19.18 -8.59
CA PHE A 414 -41.52 19.25 -8.78
C PHE A 414 -42.08 20.66 -8.57
N ALA A 415 -41.61 21.38 -7.55
CA ALA A 415 -42.03 22.76 -7.30
C ALA A 415 -41.60 23.71 -8.43
N ALA A 416 -40.35 23.63 -8.87
CA ALA A 416 -39.83 24.49 -9.93
C ALA A 416 -40.48 24.22 -11.30
N ALA A 417 -40.80 22.95 -11.60
CA ALA A 417 -41.45 22.58 -12.85
C ALA A 417 -42.91 23.09 -12.90
N LYS A 418 -43.61 23.04 -11.75
CA LYS A 418 -44.97 23.57 -11.61
C LYS A 418 -45.01 25.09 -11.76
N ASP A 419 -44.05 25.81 -11.16
CA ASP A 419 -43.97 27.28 -11.27
C ASP A 419 -43.63 27.74 -12.70
N ALA A 420 -42.92 26.92 -13.46
CA ALA A 420 -42.63 27.15 -14.88
C ALA A 420 -43.75 26.66 -15.83
N GLY A 421 -44.84 26.09 -15.30
CA GLY A 421 -46.01 25.69 -16.07
C GLY A 421 -45.90 24.35 -16.80
N PHE A 422 -44.99 23.47 -16.39
CA PHE A 422 -44.82 22.12 -16.96
C PHE A 422 -45.78 21.09 -16.35
N THR A 423 -46.04 19.99 -17.07
CA THR A 423 -47.01 18.95 -16.66
C THR A 423 -46.39 17.85 -15.80
N GLU A 424 -47.21 17.06 -15.09
CA GLU A 424 -46.71 15.94 -14.27
C GLU A 424 -45.96 14.87 -15.07
N ASP A 425 -46.35 14.64 -16.33
CA ASP A 425 -45.68 13.68 -17.24
C ASP A 425 -44.27 14.17 -17.66
N ASP A 426 -44.09 15.49 -17.85
CA ASP A 426 -42.78 16.08 -18.13
C ASP A 426 -41.82 15.84 -16.95
N VAL A 427 -42.33 15.99 -15.72
CA VAL A 427 -41.54 15.78 -14.50
C VAL A 427 -41.22 14.30 -14.28
N ALA A 428 -42.14 13.38 -14.59
CA ALA A 428 -41.88 11.94 -14.49
C ALA A 428 -40.75 11.49 -15.43
N ARG A 429 -40.69 12.05 -16.65
CA ARG A 429 -39.61 11.80 -17.61
C ARG A 429 -38.26 12.29 -17.08
N TRP A 430 -38.23 13.45 -16.43
CA TRP A 430 -37.02 14.02 -15.84
C TRP A 430 -36.61 13.37 -14.51
N GLY A 431 -37.55 12.81 -13.74
CA GLY A 431 -37.26 12.02 -12.54
C GLY A 431 -36.50 10.71 -12.83
N TRP A 432 -36.64 10.14 -14.03
CA TRP A 432 -35.81 9.02 -14.48
C TRP A 432 -34.36 9.43 -14.79
N ILE A 433 -34.17 10.66 -15.30
CA ILE A 433 -32.83 11.27 -15.50
C ILE A 433 -32.15 11.54 -14.14
N SER A 434 -32.92 11.95 -13.13
CA SER A 434 -32.41 12.09 -11.74
C SER A 434 -31.92 10.76 -11.14
N LYS A 435 -32.51 9.60 -11.49
CA LYS A 435 -31.99 8.27 -11.09
C LYS A 435 -30.69 7.87 -11.79
N GLN A 436 -30.37 8.45 -12.95
CA GLN A 436 -29.02 8.37 -13.50
C GLN A 436 -28.03 9.24 -12.71
N GLY A 437 -28.53 10.24 -11.97
CA GLY A 437 -27.77 11.01 -10.98
C GLY A 437 -27.16 10.12 -9.88
N ASP A 438 -27.86 9.09 -9.40
CA ASP A 438 -27.29 8.14 -8.43
C ASP A 438 -26.11 7.33 -9.03
N ALA A 439 -26.19 6.97 -10.31
CA ALA A 439 -25.10 6.29 -11.02
C ALA A 439 -23.95 7.26 -11.36
N LEU A 440 -24.28 8.52 -11.62
CA LEU A 440 -23.31 9.60 -11.82
C LEU A 440 -22.59 9.92 -10.51
N ASP A 441 -23.27 9.89 -9.36
CA ASP A 441 -22.67 10.08 -8.03
C ASP A 441 -21.73 8.93 -7.68
N VAL A 442 -22.07 7.69 -8.04
CA VAL A 442 -21.16 6.53 -7.92
C VAL A 442 -19.93 6.70 -8.82
N ALA A 443 -20.11 7.15 -10.06
CA ALA A 443 -19.00 7.39 -10.99
C ALA A 443 -18.11 8.57 -10.58
N ILE A 444 -18.70 9.65 -10.07
CA ILE A 444 -17.98 10.82 -9.52
C ILE A 444 -17.23 10.41 -8.25
N LYS A 445 -17.84 9.59 -7.39
CA LYS A 445 -17.18 9.06 -6.20
C LYS A 445 -15.97 8.20 -6.57
N ALA A 446 -16.11 7.28 -7.52
CA ALA A 446 -15.01 6.45 -8.01
C ALA A 446 -13.89 7.31 -8.64
N ASP A 447 -14.23 8.32 -9.45
CA ASP A 447 -13.27 9.26 -10.05
C ASP A 447 -12.51 10.06 -8.98
N ASN A 448 -13.22 10.50 -7.92
CA ASN A 448 -12.61 11.20 -6.79
C ASN A 448 -11.69 10.28 -5.98
N GLU A 449 -12.07 9.02 -5.77
CA GLU A 449 -11.25 8.02 -5.07
C GLU A 449 -9.98 7.68 -5.88
N GLU A 450 -10.09 7.52 -7.20
CA GLU A 450 -8.93 7.33 -8.09
C GLU A 450 -7.99 8.55 -8.09
N ALA A 451 -8.55 9.77 -8.13
CA ALA A 451 -7.77 11.00 -8.05
C ALA A 451 -7.01 11.11 -6.71
N GLU A 452 -7.67 10.78 -5.59
CA GLU A 452 -7.06 10.79 -4.26
C GLU A 452 -5.94 9.73 -4.16
N ALA A 453 -6.15 8.53 -4.72
CA ALA A 453 -5.13 7.48 -4.75
C ALA A 453 -3.89 7.90 -5.55
N LEU A 454 -4.06 8.57 -6.70
CA LEU A 454 -2.94 9.10 -7.50
C LEU A 454 -2.15 10.16 -6.72
N LEU A 455 -2.84 11.08 -6.04
CA LEU A 455 -2.20 12.10 -5.20
C LEU A 455 -1.44 11.46 -4.04
N GLN A 456 -2.02 10.46 -3.39
CA GLN A 456 -1.37 9.69 -2.33
C GLN A 456 -0.10 9.00 -2.82
N ILE A 457 -0.14 8.34 -3.98
CA ILE A 457 1.02 7.71 -4.61
C ILE A 457 2.12 8.74 -4.92
N GLN A 458 1.75 9.90 -5.46
CA GLN A 458 2.68 10.97 -5.85
C GLN A 458 3.45 11.56 -4.65
N PHE A 459 2.80 11.60 -3.48
CA PHE A 459 3.40 12.08 -2.24
C PHE A 459 3.94 10.96 -1.35
N GLY A 460 3.78 9.69 -1.73
CA GLY A 460 4.19 8.53 -0.93
C GLY A 460 3.42 8.40 0.38
N ILE A 461 2.16 8.81 0.40
CA ILE A 461 1.31 8.85 1.60
C ILE A 461 0.36 7.66 1.57
N SER A 462 0.48 6.74 2.53
CA SER A 462 -0.52 5.68 2.77
C SER A 462 -1.66 6.14 3.69
N SER A 463 -1.38 7.10 4.57
CA SER A 463 -2.33 7.65 5.53
C SER A 463 -2.02 9.11 5.84
N LEU A 464 -2.97 10.02 5.56
CA LEU A 464 -2.80 11.45 5.85
C LEU A 464 -2.55 11.70 7.34
N LYS A 465 -3.22 10.94 8.21
CA LYS A 465 -3.10 11.07 9.67
C LYS A 465 -1.68 10.76 10.16
N GLU A 466 -1.06 9.71 9.62
CA GLU A 466 0.30 9.31 9.98
C GLU A 466 1.34 10.30 9.44
N VAL A 467 1.15 10.78 8.21
CA VAL A 467 2.06 11.75 7.59
C VAL A 467 1.96 13.11 8.26
N MET A 468 0.78 13.54 8.70
CA MET A 468 0.64 14.77 9.51
C MET A 468 1.44 14.72 10.81
N GLN A 469 1.61 13.52 11.41
CA GLN A 469 2.37 13.34 12.64
C GLN A 469 3.88 13.22 12.39
N ARG A 470 4.28 12.50 11.33
CA ARG A 470 5.70 12.19 11.05
C ARG A 470 6.39 13.19 10.13
N ALA A 471 5.66 13.82 9.22
CA ALA A 471 6.18 14.70 8.17
C ALA A 471 5.20 15.84 7.82
N PRO A 472 4.99 16.81 8.73
CA PRO A 472 3.96 17.86 8.58
C PRO A 472 4.13 18.71 7.31
N VAL A 473 5.37 18.93 6.85
CA VAL A 473 5.65 19.66 5.60
C VAL A 473 5.15 18.90 4.38
N VAL A 474 5.31 17.57 4.37
CA VAL A 474 4.80 16.71 3.28
C VAL A 474 3.28 16.66 3.30
N ALA A 475 2.67 16.58 4.49
CA ALA A 475 1.21 16.66 4.64
C ALA A 475 0.66 18.02 4.17
N GLN A 476 1.35 19.13 4.48
CA GLN A 476 0.96 20.45 4.02
C GLN A 476 1.06 20.57 2.49
N ALA A 477 2.16 20.12 1.90
CA ALA A 477 2.33 20.12 0.44
C ALA A 477 1.29 19.23 -0.26
N TYR A 478 0.96 18.07 0.31
CA TYR A 478 -0.12 17.21 -0.18
C TYR A 478 -1.47 17.94 -0.16
N MET A 479 -1.82 18.58 0.96
CA MET A 479 -3.09 19.30 1.09
C MET A 479 -3.18 20.48 0.12
N SER A 480 -2.12 21.28 -0.01
CA SER A 480 -2.07 22.36 -0.98
C SER A 480 -2.24 21.86 -2.42
N HIS A 481 -1.57 20.75 -2.78
CA HIS A 481 -1.68 20.17 -4.11
C HIS A 481 -3.07 19.60 -4.38
N ARG A 482 -3.66 18.92 -3.39
CA ARG A 482 -5.02 18.42 -3.45
C ARG A 482 -6.02 19.55 -3.69
N PHE A 483 -5.90 20.66 -2.98
CA PHE A 483 -6.74 21.84 -3.21
C PHE A 483 -6.52 22.44 -4.59
N ALA A 484 -5.28 22.51 -5.09
CA ALA A 484 -5.02 22.98 -6.45
C ALA A 484 -5.66 22.09 -7.53
N VAL A 485 -5.70 20.77 -7.31
CA VAL A 485 -6.44 19.83 -8.18
C VAL A 485 -7.95 20.07 -8.08
N ASP A 486 -8.47 20.25 -6.86
CA ASP A 486 -9.89 20.54 -6.63
C ASP A 486 -10.32 21.83 -7.33
N ASP A 487 -9.57 22.91 -7.15
CA ASP A 487 -9.83 24.22 -7.75
C ASP A 487 -9.77 24.15 -9.28
N LYS A 488 -8.76 23.47 -9.83
CA LYS A 488 -8.63 23.33 -11.29
C LYS A 488 -9.72 22.45 -11.89
N HIS A 489 -10.11 21.39 -11.20
CA HIS A 489 -11.24 20.55 -11.61
C HIS A 489 -12.55 21.36 -11.59
N ALA A 490 -12.79 22.13 -10.54
CA ALA A 490 -13.95 23.01 -10.44
C ALA A 490 -13.99 24.05 -11.57
N GLU A 491 -12.85 24.69 -11.89
CA GLU A 491 -12.72 25.62 -13.01
C GLU A 491 -13.07 24.96 -14.36
N LEU A 492 -12.53 23.77 -14.63
CA LEU A 492 -12.79 23.05 -15.88
C LEU A 492 -14.24 22.58 -15.99
N VAL A 493 -14.83 22.12 -14.89
CA VAL A 493 -16.25 21.76 -14.83
C VAL A 493 -17.12 22.99 -15.07
N GLN A 494 -16.77 24.14 -14.49
CA GLN A 494 -17.51 25.38 -14.69
C GLN A 494 -17.41 25.86 -16.15
N ALA A 495 -16.21 25.86 -16.74
CA ALA A 495 -16.01 26.20 -18.15
C ALA A 495 -16.76 25.24 -19.10
N TRP A 496 -16.87 23.96 -18.74
CA TRP A 496 -17.69 22.98 -19.45
C TRP A 496 -19.19 23.30 -19.34
N LYS A 497 -19.68 23.65 -18.14
CA LYS A 497 -21.07 24.09 -17.91
C LYS A 497 -21.43 25.35 -18.67
N ASP A 498 -20.48 26.29 -18.78
CA ASP A 498 -20.67 27.56 -19.50
C ASP A 498 -20.65 27.39 -21.04
N GLY A 499 -20.63 26.15 -21.55
CA GLY A 499 -20.63 25.83 -22.98
C GLY A 499 -19.28 26.06 -23.67
N GLY A 500 -18.20 26.26 -22.91
CA GLY A 500 -16.87 26.57 -23.44
C GLY A 500 -16.11 25.38 -24.02
N SER A 501 -16.55 24.14 -23.78
CA SER A 501 -15.83 22.92 -24.14
C SER A 501 -16.76 21.88 -24.78
N SER A 502 -16.58 21.56 -26.06
CA SER A 502 -17.26 20.41 -26.68
C SER A 502 -16.59 19.10 -26.24
N GLY A 503 -17.28 18.26 -25.47
CA GLY A 503 -16.73 16.96 -25.03
C GLY A 503 -17.33 16.41 -23.74
N PRO A 504 -16.84 15.24 -23.28
CA PRO A 504 -17.25 14.66 -21.99
C PRO A 504 -16.85 15.57 -20.82
N ARG A 505 -17.62 15.51 -19.72
CA ARG A 505 -17.35 16.27 -18.50
C ARG A 505 -15.92 16.02 -18.01
N PRO A 506 -15.15 17.06 -17.67
CA PRO A 506 -13.80 16.91 -17.11
C PRO A 506 -13.81 16.04 -15.84
N LYS A 507 -12.91 15.05 -15.82
CA LYS A 507 -12.72 14.15 -14.68
C LYS A 507 -11.61 14.67 -13.76
N LYS A 508 -11.78 14.48 -12.46
CA LYS A 508 -10.81 14.93 -11.46
C LYS A 508 -9.51 14.14 -11.54
N ARG A 509 -9.60 12.84 -11.86
CA ARG A 509 -8.43 12.00 -12.13
C ARG A 509 -7.55 12.57 -13.24
N ASP A 510 -8.14 13.05 -14.31
CA ASP A 510 -7.37 13.57 -15.46
C ASP A 510 -6.59 14.83 -15.08
N VAL A 511 -7.18 15.69 -14.24
CA VAL A 511 -6.51 16.88 -13.67
C VAL A 511 -5.36 16.47 -12.75
N ALA A 512 -5.58 15.50 -11.87
CA ALA A 512 -4.52 14.98 -10.99
C ALA A 512 -3.36 14.37 -11.79
N LEU A 513 -3.67 13.60 -12.85
CA LEU A 513 -2.68 12.95 -13.69
C LEU A 513 -1.86 13.95 -14.51
N GLU A 514 -2.50 15.01 -15.01
CA GLU A 514 -1.80 16.09 -15.71
C GLU A 514 -0.88 16.88 -14.77
N GLN A 515 -1.33 17.20 -13.56
CA GLN A 515 -0.47 17.83 -12.56
C GLN A 515 0.69 16.92 -12.13
N ALA A 516 0.46 15.61 -12.00
CA ALA A 516 1.51 14.63 -11.73
C ALA A 516 2.57 14.61 -12.85
N ARG A 517 2.15 14.72 -14.12
CA ARG A 517 3.08 14.84 -15.27
C ARG A 517 3.90 16.11 -15.20
N VAL A 518 3.28 17.25 -14.89
CA VAL A 518 4.00 18.54 -14.75
C VAL A 518 5.05 18.44 -13.64
N ILE A 519 4.72 17.81 -12.51
CA ILE A 519 5.66 17.62 -11.39
C ILE A 519 6.76 16.64 -11.75
N ALA A 520 6.44 15.53 -12.43
CA ALA A 520 7.43 14.57 -12.90
C ALA A 520 8.39 15.18 -13.94
N ALA A 521 7.91 16.11 -14.76
CA ALA A 521 8.70 16.86 -15.73
C ALA A 521 9.47 18.06 -15.13
N SER A 522 9.28 18.36 -13.84
CA SER A 522 9.97 19.48 -13.20
C SER A 522 11.49 19.24 -13.12
N GLU A 523 12.25 20.33 -13.18
CA GLU A 523 13.71 20.29 -13.05
C GLU A 523 14.16 19.55 -11.78
N PRO A 524 13.57 19.78 -10.58
CA PRO A 524 13.99 19.06 -9.38
C PRO A 524 13.69 17.56 -9.43
N ALA A 525 12.54 17.14 -9.99
CA ALA A 525 12.23 15.71 -10.15
C ALA A 525 13.22 15.02 -11.10
N THR A 526 13.55 15.69 -12.20
CA THR A 526 14.55 15.20 -13.17
C THR A 526 15.94 15.13 -12.51
N GLN A 527 16.30 16.13 -11.71
CA GLN A 527 17.56 16.16 -10.97
C GLN A 527 17.67 14.99 -9.98
N ILE A 528 16.61 14.71 -9.20
CA ILE A 528 16.59 13.58 -8.26
C ILE A 528 16.82 12.26 -9.00
N THR A 529 16.09 12.02 -10.10
CA THR A 529 16.24 10.80 -10.91
C THR A 529 17.67 10.63 -11.42
N ASN A 530 18.25 11.69 -11.97
CA ASN A 530 19.64 11.66 -12.49
C ASN A 530 20.67 11.40 -11.39
N LEU A 531 20.48 11.98 -10.20
CA LEU A 531 21.37 11.77 -9.05
C LEU A 531 21.25 10.33 -8.51
N LEU A 532 20.05 9.76 -8.46
CA LEU A 532 19.84 8.36 -8.07
C LEU A 532 20.43 7.38 -9.09
N VAL A 533 20.28 7.65 -10.40
CA VAL A 533 20.97 6.89 -11.45
C VAL A 533 22.48 6.98 -11.29
N THR A 534 23.00 8.17 -10.97
CA THR A 534 24.43 8.38 -10.71
C THR A 534 24.91 7.60 -9.49
N LEU A 535 24.12 7.55 -8.42
CA LEU A 535 24.41 6.73 -7.24
C LEU A 535 24.44 5.25 -7.59
N ASN A 536 23.42 4.74 -8.29
CA ASN A 536 23.33 3.34 -8.68
C ASN A 536 24.44 2.90 -9.64
N ALA A 537 24.85 3.77 -10.57
CA ALA A 537 25.92 3.48 -11.52
C ALA A 537 27.30 3.43 -10.87
N ASN A 538 27.54 4.25 -9.84
CA ASN A 538 28.88 4.44 -9.26
C ASN A 538 29.08 3.76 -7.90
N TYR A 539 27.99 3.47 -7.18
CA TYR A 539 28.02 3.06 -5.77
C TYR A 539 26.94 2.01 -5.45
N ALA A 540 27.03 0.82 -6.06
CA ALA A 540 26.12 -0.29 -5.75
C ALA A 540 26.15 -0.66 -4.25
N LEU A 541 24.98 -0.91 -3.65
CA LEU A 541 24.83 -1.18 -2.21
C LEU A 541 25.19 -2.62 -1.80
N GLY A 542 25.50 -3.49 -2.77
CA GLY A 542 25.63 -4.94 -2.55
C GLY A 542 24.27 -5.64 -2.58
N ASN A 543 24.24 -6.98 -2.75
CA ASN A 543 23.02 -7.81 -2.72
C ASN A 543 21.84 -7.36 -3.61
N ASN A 544 22.10 -6.78 -4.79
CA ASN A 544 21.08 -6.22 -5.70
C ASN A 544 20.28 -5.03 -5.15
N ASP A 545 20.66 -4.45 -4.01
CA ASP A 545 20.02 -3.24 -3.50
C ASP A 545 20.38 -2.02 -4.36
N VAL A 546 19.35 -1.23 -4.68
CA VAL A 546 19.46 0.01 -5.45
C VAL A 546 19.09 1.20 -4.58
N TRP A 547 19.78 2.32 -4.80
CA TRP A 547 19.39 3.63 -4.30
C TRP A 547 18.06 4.02 -4.96
N THR A 548 17.06 4.30 -4.14
CA THR A 548 15.73 4.75 -4.54
C THR A 548 15.37 6.02 -3.78
N GLN A 549 14.34 6.74 -4.25
CA GLN A 549 13.79 7.87 -3.50
C GLN A 549 13.29 7.47 -2.09
N ARG A 550 12.96 6.19 -1.86
CA ARG A 550 12.47 5.74 -0.55
C ARG A 550 13.59 5.49 0.46
N ASN A 551 14.70 4.87 0.05
CA ASN A 551 15.71 4.36 0.98
C ASN A 551 16.98 5.23 1.07
N TYR A 552 17.18 6.22 0.19
CA TYR A 552 18.47 6.95 0.16
C TYR A 552 18.80 7.71 1.45
N LYS A 553 17.79 8.08 2.25
CA LYS A 553 17.94 8.73 3.57
C LYS A 553 18.19 7.75 4.71
N GLU A 554 17.78 6.49 4.55
CA GLU A 554 17.86 5.45 5.58
C GLU A 554 19.22 4.73 5.54
N ILE A 555 19.91 4.81 4.42
CA ILE A 555 21.23 4.20 4.24
C ILE A 555 22.27 4.99 5.01
N ASN A 556 22.81 4.38 6.07
CA ASN A 556 23.97 4.92 6.77
C ASN A 556 25.23 4.76 5.91
N VAL A 557 25.60 5.83 5.20
CA VAL A 557 26.77 5.88 4.31
C VAL A 557 28.07 5.47 5.01
N ASN A 558 28.17 5.67 6.34
CA ASN A 558 29.35 5.27 7.11
C ASN A 558 29.51 3.75 7.19
N ASN A 559 28.42 2.99 7.08
CA ASN A 559 28.40 1.53 7.13
C ASN A 559 28.71 0.88 5.76
N LEU A 560 28.80 1.67 4.68
CA LEU A 560 29.13 1.15 3.36
C LEU A 560 30.61 0.73 3.30
N ASN A 561 30.86 -0.44 2.71
CA ASN A 561 32.20 -0.98 2.50
C ASN A 561 32.91 -0.31 1.30
N VAL A 562 33.12 1.00 1.40
CA VAL A 562 33.81 1.83 0.39
C VAL A 562 34.82 2.76 1.06
N THR A 563 35.79 3.25 0.30
CA THR A 563 36.79 4.22 0.78
C THR A 563 36.14 5.52 1.28
N ASP A 564 36.73 6.21 2.25
CA ASP A 564 36.21 7.47 2.79
C ASP A 564 35.99 8.55 1.72
N THR A 565 36.86 8.62 0.70
CA THR A 565 36.67 9.52 -0.44
C THR A 565 35.37 9.25 -1.20
N LYS A 566 34.96 7.98 -1.33
CA LYS A 566 33.68 7.61 -1.94
C LYS A 566 32.51 7.91 -1.01
N LYS A 567 32.65 7.67 0.31
CA LYS A 567 31.64 8.03 1.30
C LYS A 567 31.31 9.53 1.25
N ASN A 568 32.33 10.39 1.18
CA ASN A 568 32.14 11.83 1.07
C ASN A 568 31.38 12.23 -0.20
N LYS A 569 31.69 11.61 -1.35
CA LYS A 569 30.95 11.84 -2.60
C LYS A 569 29.51 11.34 -2.54
N ILE A 570 29.26 10.20 -1.91
CA ILE A 570 27.90 9.68 -1.69
C ILE A 570 27.11 10.67 -0.83
N ASN A 571 27.68 11.15 0.29
CA ASN A 571 27.05 12.15 1.15
C ASN A 571 26.73 13.46 0.41
N GLU A 572 27.64 13.92 -0.46
CA GLU A 572 27.42 15.11 -1.29
C GLU A 572 26.22 14.91 -2.24
N VAL A 573 26.15 13.76 -2.91
CA VAL A 573 25.03 13.44 -3.82
C VAL A 573 23.71 13.26 -3.05
N VAL A 574 23.73 12.62 -1.88
CA VAL A 574 22.56 12.48 -0.98
C VAL A 574 22.06 13.86 -0.55
N GLN A 575 22.97 14.80 -0.23
CA GLN A 575 22.60 16.16 0.10
C GLN A 575 21.96 16.88 -1.09
N GLN A 576 22.52 16.73 -2.30
CA GLN A 576 21.93 17.31 -3.52
C GLN A 576 20.53 16.75 -3.83
N ILE A 577 20.30 15.46 -3.57
CA ILE A 577 18.96 14.85 -3.68
C ILE A 577 18.02 15.48 -2.66
N SER A 578 18.45 15.63 -1.40
CA SER A 578 17.65 16.29 -0.36
C SER A 578 17.29 17.74 -0.71
N ASP A 579 18.23 18.51 -1.26
CA ASP A 579 17.99 19.90 -1.68
C ASP A 579 17.05 19.97 -2.90
N ALA A 580 17.14 19.00 -3.82
CA ALA A 580 16.20 18.87 -4.93
C ALA A 580 14.81 18.44 -4.44
N GLU A 581 14.69 17.59 -3.42
CA GLU A 581 13.41 17.24 -2.80
C GLU A 581 12.74 18.42 -2.12
N GLN A 582 13.50 19.29 -1.44
CA GLN A 582 12.96 20.51 -0.86
C GLN A 582 12.39 21.44 -1.94
N ARG A 583 13.10 21.61 -3.05
CA ARG A 583 12.61 22.38 -4.21
C ARG A 583 11.40 21.72 -4.87
N LEU A 584 11.38 20.39 -4.99
CA LEU A 584 10.24 19.65 -5.50
C LEU A 584 9.01 19.79 -4.58
N THR A 585 9.24 19.79 -3.26
CA THR A 585 8.19 20.03 -2.26
C THR A 585 7.62 21.43 -2.40
N ALA A 586 8.46 22.45 -2.65
CA ALA A 586 8.00 23.81 -2.93
C ALA A 586 7.17 23.91 -4.22
N ILE A 587 7.52 23.17 -5.28
CA ILE A 587 6.70 23.11 -6.50
C ILE A 587 5.36 22.41 -6.21
N ARG A 588 5.39 21.32 -5.45
CA ARG A 588 4.19 20.56 -5.05
C ARG A 588 3.22 21.39 -4.22
N SER A 589 3.72 22.27 -3.37
CA SER A 589 2.89 23.16 -2.56
C SER A 589 2.21 24.28 -3.36
N GLY A 590 2.54 24.46 -4.64
CA GLY A 590 2.08 25.59 -5.45
C GLY A 590 2.75 26.92 -5.05
N PRO A 591 2.55 28.00 -5.83
CA PRO A 591 2.95 29.35 -5.46
C PRO A 591 2.22 29.88 -4.22
#